data_AF-A0A8H3AHN8-F1
#
_entry.id   AF-A0A8H3AHN8-F1
#
_cell.length_a   1.000
_cell.length_b   1.000
_cell.length_c   1.000
_cell.angle_alpha   90.00
_cell.angle_beta   90.00
_cell.angle_gamma   90.00
#
_symmetry.space_group_name_H-M   'P 1'
#
loop_
_entity.id
_entity.type
_entity.pdbx_description
1 polymer ?
#
loop_
_entity_poly.entity_id
_entity_poly.type
_entity_poly.pdbx_seq_one_letter_code
_entity_poly.pdbx_strand_id
1 'polypeptide(L)'
;MFEDEIKTLKRLGVRAVLLQIMNFAMVISTGLMVWKGMGLVTNTESPIVVVLRNVTVPTEQLLLTKGDNNALDDIELYRGLRWLERKHIVGKVQGFLPYVGYATIAMNDFPQLKYALLGGLGLMALVQRE
;
A
#
# COMPACT_ATOMS: atom_id res chain seq x y z
N MET A 1 -14.93 -32.39 1.03
CA MET A 1 -14.95 -30.91 1.12
C MET A 1 -14.61 -30.28 -0.23
N PHE A 2 -13.39 -30.46 -0.78
CA PHE A 2 -13.04 -29.92 -2.11
C PHE A 2 -13.73 -30.61 -3.30
N GLU A 3 -14.04 -31.91 -3.23
CA GLU A 3 -14.72 -32.61 -4.34
C GLU A 3 -16.16 -32.12 -4.59
N ASP A 4 -16.87 -31.77 -3.52
CA ASP A 4 -18.22 -31.25 -3.59
C ASP A 4 -18.24 -29.84 -4.17
N GLU A 5 -17.25 -29.01 -3.83
CA GLU A 5 -17.05 -27.70 -4.45
C GLU A 5 -16.73 -27.82 -5.94
N ILE A 6 -15.86 -28.74 -6.35
CA ILE A 6 -15.51 -28.94 -7.77
C ILE A 6 -16.73 -29.44 -8.58
N LYS A 7 -17.52 -30.37 -8.03
CA LYS A 7 -18.79 -30.80 -8.65
C LYS A 7 -19.81 -29.67 -8.73
N THR A 8 -19.81 -28.80 -7.73
CA THR A 8 -20.67 -27.62 -7.67
C THR A 8 -20.23 -26.55 -8.67
N LEU A 9 -18.93 -26.31 -8.82
CA LEU A 9 -18.35 -25.40 -9.79
C LEU A 9 -18.63 -25.86 -11.23
N LYS A 10 -18.56 -27.19 -11.47
CA LYS A 10 -18.98 -27.80 -12.75
C LYS A 10 -20.49 -27.74 -12.99
N ARG A 11 -21.30 -27.55 -11.94
CA ARG A 11 -22.75 -27.35 -12.03
C ARG A 11 -23.15 -25.89 -12.22
N LEU A 12 -22.25 -24.95 -11.95
CA LEU A 12 -22.50 -23.53 -12.25
C LEU A 12 -22.54 -23.36 -13.76
N GLY A 13 -23.65 -22.82 -14.27
CA GLY A 13 -23.73 -22.42 -15.67
C GLY A 13 -22.68 -21.36 -15.99
N VAL A 14 -22.20 -21.31 -17.24
CA VAL A 14 -21.19 -20.33 -17.70
C VAL A 14 -21.54 -18.89 -17.31
N ARG A 15 -22.83 -18.54 -17.31
CA ARG A 15 -23.33 -17.24 -16.87
C ARG A 15 -23.01 -16.93 -15.40
N ALA A 16 -23.17 -17.90 -14.51
CA ALA A 16 -22.88 -17.72 -13.08
C ALA A 16 -21.37 -17.53 -12.84
N VAL A 17 -20.53 -18.29 -13.55
CA VAL A 17 -19.07 -18.12 -13.48
C VAL A 17 -18.65 -16.74 -13.98
N LEU A 18 -19.22 -16.27 -15.09
CA LEU A 18 -18.93 -14.93 -15.62
C LEU A 18 -19.36 -13.81 -14.65
N LEU A 19 -20.52 -13.94 -14.00
CA LEU A 19 -20.97 -12.97 -13.00
C LEU A 19 -20.06 -12.94 -11.77
N GLN A 20 -19.60 -14.10 -11.33
CA GLN A 20 -18.69 -14.21 -10.18
C GLN A 20 -17.33 -13.57 -10.46
N ILE A 21 -16.79 -13.78 -11.67
CA ILE A 21 -15.58 -13.10 -12.13
C ILE A 21 -15.80 -11.59 -12.22
N MET A 22 -16.96 -11.15 -12.73
CA MET A 22 -17.29 -9.73 -12.85
C MET A 22 -17.39 -9.05 -11.48
N ASN A 23 -18.07 -9.68 -10.51
CA ASN A 23 -18.18 -9.17 -9.14
C ASN A 23 -16.81 -9.06 -8.47
N PHE A 24 -15.95 -10.07 -8.66
CA PHE A 24 -14.57 -10.02 -8.15
C PHE A 24 -13.76 -8.90 -8.80
N ALA A 25 -13.86 -8.73 -10.12
CA ALA A 25 -13.18 -7.66 -10.85
C ALA A 25 -13.66 -6.26 -10.40
N MET A 26 -14.95 -6.11 -10.09
CA MET A 26 -15.50 -4.85 -9.57
C MET A 26 -14.92 -4.48 -8.21
N VAL A 27 -14.73 -5.44 -7.30
CA VAL A 27 -14.11 -5.20 -5.98
C VAL A 27 -12.67 -4.74 -6.12
N ILE A 28 -11.88 -5.41 -6.97
CA ILE A 28 -10.48 -5.00 -7.22
C ILE A 28 -10.43 -3.61 -7.86
N SER A 29 -11.29 -3.37 -8.87
CA SER A 29 -11.36 -2.10 -9.58
C SER A 29 -11.73 -0.94 -8.65
N THR A 30 -12.71 -1.12 -7.76
CA THR A 30 -13.09 -0.09 -6.78
C THR A 30 -11.96 0.23 -5.82
N GLY A 31 -11.26 -0.78 -5.30
CA GLY A 31 -10.07 -0.56 -4.47
C GLY A 31 -8.99 0.26 -5.19
N LEU A 32 -8.69 -0.08 -6.45
CA LEU A 32 -7.71 0.65 -7.26
C LEU A 32 -8.16 2.09 -7.60
N MET A 33 -9.45 2.29 -7.87
CA MET A 33 -10.02 3.62 -8.13
C MET A 33 -9.94 4.50 -6.90
N VAL A 34 -10.25 3.98 -5.71
CA VAL A 34 -10.11 4.73 -4.44
C VAL A 34 -8.65 5.13 -4.21
N TRP A 35 -7.71 4.19 -4.42
CA TRP A 35 -6.28 4.46 -4.29
C TRP A 35 -5.79 5.57 -5.24
N LYS A 36 -6.14 5.47 -6.54
CA LYS A 36 -5.78 6.50 -7.52
C LYS A 36 -6.48 7.83 -7.25
N GLY A 37 -7.75 7.81 -6.86
CA GLY A 37 -8.50 9.00 -6.48
C GLY A 37 -7.87 9.73 -5.30
N MET A 38 -7.42 8.99 -4.29
CA MET A 38 -6.69 9.55 -3.16
C MET A 38 -5.35 10.16 -3.61
N GLY A 39 -4.59 9.49 -4.49
CA GLY A 39 -3.35 10.02 -5.05
C GLY A 39 -3.55 11.33 -5.83
N LEU A 40 -4.65 11.46 -6.58
CA LEU A 40 -5.03 12.70 -7.27
C LEU A 40 -5.37 13.82 -6.29
N VAL A 41 -6.18 13.53 -5.26
CA VAL A 41 -6.58 14.53 -4.24
C VAL A 41 -5.37 15.00 -3.42
N THR A 42 -4.46 14.09 -3.10
CA THR A 42 -3.28 14.39 -2.29
C THR A 42 -2.07 14.85 -3.12
N ASN A 43 -2.20 14.86 -4.46
CA ASN A 43 -1.16 15.19 -5.43
C ASN A 43 0.17 14.45 -5.14
N THR A 44 0.09 13.15 -4.84
CA THR A 44 1.26 12.31 -4.55
C THR A 44 1.09 10.89 -5.09
N GLU A 45 2.16 10.33 -5.65
CA GLU A 45 2.19 8.97 -6.21
C GLU A 45 2.24 7.89 -5.13
N SER A 46 2.73 8.23 -3.93
CA SER A 46 2.83 7.29 -2.80
C SER A 46 2.76 8.04 -1.47
N PRO A 47 1.61 8.05 -0.78
CA PRO A 47 1.43 8.75 0.49
C PRO A 47 2.02 7.92 1.65
N ILE A 48 3.35 7.73 1.69
CA ILE A 48 4.04 7.05 2.79
C ILE A 48 5.22 7.91 3.30
N VAL A 49 5.37 7.96 4.62
CA VAL A 49 5.86 9.06 5.47
C VAL A 49 7.40 9.21 5.47
N VAL A 50 7.89 10.45 5.67
CA VAL A 50 9.31 10.74 6.00
C VAL A 50 9.39 11.39 7.39
N VAL A 51 10.29 10.91 8.25
CA VAL A 51 10.63 11.52 9.53
C VAL A 51 11.73 12.56 9.32
N LEU A 52 11.49 13.80 9.74
CA LEU A 52 12.47 14.89 9.63
C LEU A 52 12.92 15.33 11.03
N ARG A 53 14.23 15.35 11.27
CA ARG A 53 14.81 16.18 12.33
C ARG A 53 15.11 17.55 11.73
N ASN A 54 14.64 18.61 12.40
CA ASN A 54 14.84 19.99 11.96
C ASN A 54 15.88 20.67 12.86
N VAL A 55 16.91 21.27 12.26
CA VAL A 55 17.84 22.18 12.94
C VAL A 55 17.68 23.55 12.30
N THR A 56 17.27 24.53 13.10
CA THR A 56 17.13 25.92 12.63
C THR A 56 18.33 26.73 13.10
N VAL A 57 19.12 27.24 12.17
CA VAL A 57 20.15 28.25 12.45
C VAL A 57 19.63 29.62 11.97
N PRO A 58 20.15 30.75 12.50
CA PRO A 58 19.52 32.07 12.34
C PRO A 58 19.26 32.52 10.90
N THR A 59 20.00 31.98 9.93
CA THR A 59 19.94 32.36 8.52
C THR A 59 19.52 31.24 7.57
N GLU A 60 19.49 29.98 8.01
CA GLU A 60 19.25 28.83 7.13
C GLU A 60 18.50 27.68 7.83
N GLN A 61 17.60 27.03 7.09
CA GLN A 61 16.94 25.81 7.53
C GLN A 61 17.70 24.60 6.97
N LEU A 62 18.27 23.79 7.86
CA LEU A 62 18.97 22.56 7.51
C LEU A 62 18.17 21.36 8.01
N LEU A 63 17.87 20.43 7.12
CA LEU A 63 17.11 19.22 7.41
C LEU A 63 18.00 17.98 7.28
N LEU A 64 17.85 17.06 8.21
CA LEU A 64 18.39 15.71 8.12
C LEU A 64 17.22 14.73 8.06
N THR A 65 17.17 13.95 6.99
CA THR A 65 16.13 12.94 6.73
C THR A 65 16.50 11.59 7.33
N LYS A 66 15.47 10.90 7.78
CA LYS A 66 15.49 9.48 8.14
C LYS A 66 14.26 8.80 7.53
N GLY A 67 14.50 7.79 6.70
CA GLY A 67 13.44 7.04 6.02
C GLY A 67 12.90 5.85 6.81
N ASP A 68 13.73 5.22 7.64
CA ASP A 68 13.41 3.98 8.35
C ASP A 68 13.83 4.03 9.83
N ASN A 69 13.62 2.91 10.54
CA ASN A 69 14.03 2.75 11.93
C ASN A 69 15.37 2.01 12.02
N ASN A 70 16.44 2.61 11.51
CA ASN A 70 17.79 2.08 11.61
C ASN A 70 18.76 3.08 12.30
N ALA A 71 19.97 2.61 12.60
CA ALA A 71 20.99 3.43 13.27
C ALA A 71 21.75 4.39 12.32
N LEU A 72 21.65 4.22 11.00
CA LEU A 72 22.43 4.92 9.99
C LEU A 72 21.64 6.03 9.29
N ASP A 73 22.21 7.22 9.15
CA ASP A 73 21.51 8.35 8.51
C ASP A 73 21.40 8.16 6.99
N ASP A 74 20.37 8.73 6.34
CA ASP A 74 20.14 8.64 4.89
C ASP A 74 21.21 9.37 4.03
N ILE A 75 22.32 9.79 4.64
CA ILE A 75 23.39 10.58 4.03
C ILE A 75 23.98 9.87 2.80
N GLU A 76 24.19 8.55 2.89
CA GLU A 76 24.72 7.75 1.79
C GLU A 76 23.73 7.69 0.60
N LEU A 77 22.43 7.64 0.88
CA LEU A 77 21.38 7.68 -0.14
C LEU A 77 21.42 8.99 -0.94
N TYR A 78 21.78 10.11 -0.30
CA TYR A 78 22.00 11.40 -0.95
C TYR A 78 23.45 11.62 -1.39
N ARG A 79 24.21 10.54 -1.67
CA ARG A 79 25.60 10.60 -2.17
C ARG A 79 26.54 11.41 -1.26
N GLY A 80 26.34 11.32 0.06
CA GLY A 80 27.15 12.02 1.05
C GLY A 80 26.62 13.41 1.45
N LEU A 81 25.48 13.85 0.91
CA LEU A 81 24.89 15.13 1.29
C LEU A 81 24.28 15.05 2.69
N ARG A 82 24.96 15.68 3.66
CA ARG A 82 24.56 15.62 5.08
C ARG A 82 23.37 16.49 5.44
N TRP A 83 23.18 17.62 4.77
CA TRP A 83 22.14 18.59 5.09
C TRP A 83 21.33 18.94 3.85
N LEU A 84 20.01 18.90 3.99
CA LEU A 84 19.07 19.33 2.98
C LEU A 84 18.63 20.77 3.27
N GLU A 85 18.84 21.65 2.30
CA GLU A 85 18.33 23.01 2.31
C GLU A 85 16.92 23.09 1.71
N ARG A 86 16.24 24.23 1.87
CA ARG A 86 14.89 24.48 1.31
C ARG A 86 14.78 24.13 -0.19
N LYS A 87 15.85 24.37 -0.98
CA LYS A 87 15.90 24.10 -2.42
C LYS A 87 15.83 22.60 -2.76
N HIS A 88 16.18 21.71 -1.83
CA HIS A 88 16.11 20.26 -2.01
C HIS A 88 14.73 19.68 -1.63
N ILE A 89 13.83 20.49 -1.06
CA ILE A 89 12.53 20.03 -0.57
C ILE A 89 11.50 20.13 -1.70
N VAL A 90 11.04 18.97 -2.16
CA VAL A 90 9.99 18.88 -3.19
C VAL A 90 8.58 19.02 -2.60
N GLY A 91 8.38 18.58 -1.35
CA GLY A 91 7.05 18.60 -0.71
C GLY A 91 7.12 18.49 0.82
N LYS A 92 5.97 18.70 1.47
CA LYS A 92 5.80 18.58 2.93
C LYS A 92 4.65 17.63 3.24
N VAL A 93 4.85 16.73 4.20
CA VAL A 93 3.80 15.85 4.72
C VAL A 93 2.69 16.68 5.36
N GLN A 94 1.45 16.49 4.89
CA GLN A 94 0.25 17.19 5.37
C GLN A 94 -0.64 16.31 6.26
N GLY A 95 -0.41 15.00 6.31
CA GLY A 95 -1.21 14.06 7.09
C GLY A 95 -0.40 12.83 7.50
N PHE A 96 -0.77 12.21 8.61
CA PHE A 96 -0.10 11.05 9.19
C PHE A 96 -1.15 10.04 9.67
N LEU A 97 -1.11 8.82 9.15
CA LEU A 97 -1.91 7.69 9.65
C LEU A 97 -1.00 6.74 10.42
N PRO A 98 -0.97 6.81 11.76
CA PRO A 98 -0.19 5.87 12.56
C PRO A 98 -0.77 4.46 12.43
N TYR A 99 0.08 3.46 12.66
CA TYR A 99 -0.24 2.02 12.72
C TYR A 99 -0.67 1.35 11.41
N VAL A 100 -1.24 2.07 10.44
CA VAL A 100 -1.68 1.48 9.15
C VAL A 100 -0.53 0.76 8.43
N GLY A 101 0.69 1.30 8.51
CA GLY A 101 1.88 0.71 7.92
C GLY A 101 2.25 -0.69 8.45
N TYR A 102 1.80 -1.08 9.65
CA TYR A 102 2.06 -2.44 10.16
C TYR A 102 1.40 -3.53 9.30
N ALA A 103 0.25 -3.26 8.70
CA ALA A 103 -0.40 -4.21 7.80
C ALA A 103 0.47 -4.45 6.55
N THR A 104 1.06 -3.38 6.01
CA THR A 104 1.97 -3.46 4.86
C THR A 104 3.26 -4.19 5.21
N ILE A 105 3.85 -3.90 6.39
CA ILE A 105 5.04 -4.60 6.88
C ILE A 105 4.74 -6.09 7.04
N ALA A 106 3.63 -6.45 7.70
CA ALA A 106 3.23 -7.84 7.87
C ALA A 106 3.03 -8.57 6.52
N MET A 107 2.42 -7.92 5.52
CA MET A 107 2.25 -8.51 4.19
C MET A 107 3.55 -8.64 3.39
N ASN A 108 4.54 -7.78 3.65
CA ASN A 108 5.83 -7.82 2.98
C ASN A 108 6.77 -8.85 3.63
N ASP A 109 6.82 -8.90 4.96
CA ASP A 109 7.69 -9.79 5.74
C ASP A 109 7.19 -11.25 5.71
N PHE A 110 5.88 -11.46 5.55
CA PHE A 110 5.27 -12.78 5.43
C PHE A 110 4.57 -12.93 4.07
N PRO A 111 5.28 -13.34 3.01
CA PRO A 111 4.69 -13.55 1.69
C PRO A 111 3.49 -14.53 1.72
N GLN A 112 3.51 -15.50 2.64
CA GLN A 112 2.42 -16.45 2.85
C GLN A 112 1.10 -15.74 3.19
N LEU A 113 1.16 -14.64 3.95
CA LEU A 113 -0.01 -13.85 4.32
C LEU A 113 -0.69 -13.25 3.09
N LYS A 114 0.10 -12.80 2.11
CA LYS A 114 -0.41 -12.26 0.83
C LYS A 114 -1.16 -13.33 0.04
N TYR A 115 -0.59 -14.53 -0.07
CA TYR A 115 -1.25 -15.65 -0.75
C TYR A 115 -2.47 -16.15 0.01
N ALA A 116 -2.44 -16.17 1.34
CA ALA A 116 -3.59 -16.53 2.17
C ALA A 116 -4.74 -15.52 2.02
N LEU A 117 -4.44 -14.22 1.98
CA LEU A 117 -5.43 -13.17 1.72
C LEU A 117 -6.05 -13.30 0.33
N LEU A 118 -5.23 -13.47 -0.71
CA LEU A 118 -5.71 -13.65 -2.08
C LEU A 118 -6.54 -14.94 -2.22
N GLY A 119 -6.09 -16.02 -1.59
CA GLY A 119 -6.82 -17.30 -1.53
C GLY A 119 -8.15 -17.16 -0.79
N GLY A 120 -8.17 -16.46 0.35
CA GLY A 120 -9.38 -16.19 1.13
C GLY A 120 -10.39 -15.32 0.38
N LEU A 121 -9.92 -14.28 -0.32
CA LEU A 121 -10.77 -13.46 -1.20
C LEU A 121 -11.31 -14.27 -2.37
N GLY A 122 -10.50 -15.15 -2.97
CA GLY A 122 -10.95 -16.07 -4.02
C GLY A 122 -12.01 -17.05 -3.53
N LEU A 123 -11.82 -17.66 -2.35
CA LEU A 123 -12.80 -18.54 -1.72
C LEU A 123 -14.08 -17.79 -1.33
N MET A 124 -13.96 -16.58 -0.77
CA MET A 124 -15.11 -15.75 -0.44
C MET A 124 -15.90 -15.39 -1.69
N ALA A 125 -15.22 -15.01 -2.78
CA ALA A 125 -15.88 -14.78 -4.06
C ALA A 125 -16.61 -16.02 -4.57
N LEU A 126 -16.06 -17.23 -4.35
CA LEU A 126 -16.69 -18.51 -4.71
C LEU A 126 -17.92 -18.85 -3.85
N VAL A 127 -17.88 -18.52 -2.56
CA VAL A 127 -18.94 -18.80 -1.58
C VAL A 127 -20.04 -17.74 -1.61
N GLN A 128 -19.71 -16.49 -1.97
CA GLN A 128 -20.64 -15.39 -2.10
C GLN A 128 -21.55 -15.64 -3.32
N ARG A 129 -22.61 -16.40 -3.06
CA ARG A 129 -23.71 -16.63 -3.97
C ARG A 129 -24.71 -15.50 -3.76
N GLU A 130 -24.85 -14.65 -4.77
CA GLU A 130 -26.12 -13.95 -4.99
C GLU A 130 -27.12 -14.91 -5.66
#